data_AF-A0A948V0V8-F1
#
_entry.id   AF-A0A948V0V8-F1
#
_cell.length_a   1.000
_cell.length_b   1.000
_cell.length_c   1.000
_cell.angle_alpha   90.00
_cell.angle_beta   90.00
_cell.angle_gamma   90.00
#
_symmetry.space_group_name_H-M   'P 1'
#
loop_
_entity.id
_entity.type
_entity.pdbx_description
1 polymer ?
#
loop_
_entity_poly.entity_id
_entity_poly.type
_entity_poly.pdbx_seq_one_letter_code
_entity_poly.pdbx_strand_id
1 'polypeptide(L)'
;MEKSAGLLLCIFFLFSPLGAEDILYTNGSVARLSFIEGDVFLQRAAEMGFENAVLNMPVTEGDRLGTTDGRAELYITRGKYIRLNHNTKIDILKLPDNSSDLVQIRVWSGSCYLRINHLDQDKGLELHTPDLSAYVLDRGLFRFDIRENQETELFVFQGLLEAALEDGSVLIKADQRLEAIDGRATSDPTKFLSNTEDSFDRWNGQRDYELQREADSRYLPEELTDFETELADSGRWDDVPPYGPVWVPFGTDTGWRPYYNGRWIWLGLTGWTWLPYESWGWVTCHYGRWHWNTGYGWFWIPTTVWGPAWVSWFSGPDYWAWAPLSYDGYPGVIINDIYYSRYTGRTIPPLSRTLTVVHKDQLQAPRVAGVALSPSGLQQAGQITLTPQRQPLRPSSAGRMDSTSGSRIFLKDGMSGSERMNTPAKLRPADRAMERRNIQRRYPSSSSIRSRMRDTGRSGSTLGQIYSRIGKSSSVSKAPASPSQRKIPTRSITPRSSSRPSSMRAPSRSSSSTKKVRKK
;
A
#
# COMPACT_ATOMS: atom_id res chain seq x y z
N MET A 1 -2.52 25.63 75.55
CA MET A 1 -2.89 24.29 75.04
C MET A 1 -3.46 24.48 73.65
N GLU A 2 -2.57 24.52 72.66
CA GLU A 2 -2.91 24.65 71.24
C GLU A 2 -3.22 23.26 70.67
N LYS A 3 -4.30 23.15 69.89
CA LYS A 3 -4.71 21.92 69.22
C LYS A 3 -4.19 21.96 67.77
N SER A 4 -3.17 21.18 67.48
CA SER A 4 -2.69 20.90 66.12
C SER A 4 -3.56 19.81 65.48
N ALA A 5 -4.18 20.13 64.34
CA ALA A 5 -4.85 19.18 63.47
C ALA A 5 -3.81 18.50 62.57
N GLY A 6 -3.69 17.17 62.67
CA GLY A 6 -2.83 16.36 61.81
C GLY A 6 -3.45 16.16 60.42
N LEU A 7 -2.76 16.63 59.40
CA LEU A 7 -3.08 16.40 57.99
C LEU A 7 -2.49 15.05 57.56
N LEU A 8 -3.34 14.08 57.23
CA LEU A 8 -2.97 12.78 56.67
C LEU A 8 -2.65 12.97 55.18
N LEU A 9 -1.37 12.92 54.82
CA LEU A 9 -0.91 13.00 53.43
C LEU A 9 -1.06 11.61 52.77
N CYS A 10 -2.16 11.39 52.06
CA CYS A 10 -2.32 10.24 51.17
C CYS A 10 -1.39 10.41 49.96
N ILE A 11 -0.27 9.70 49.96
CA ILE A 11 0.62 9.56 48.80
C ILE A 11 -0.11 8.69 47.76
N PHE A 12 -0.75 9.31 46.78
CA PHE A 12 -1.15 8.64 45.55
C PHE A 12 0.12 8.28 44.78
N PHE A 13 0.51 7.00 44.81
CA PHE A 13 1.41 6.46 43.80
C PHE A 13 0.71 6.55 42.45
N LEU A 14 1.01 7.59 41.69
CA LEU A 14 0.80 7.63 40.25
C LEU A 14 1.66 6.50 39.66
N PHE A 15 1.06 5.32 39.50
CA PHE A 15 1.57 4.32 38.56
C PHE A 15 1.46 4.94 37.17
N SER A 16 2.52 5.60 36.71
CA SER A 16 2.66 5.91 35.29
C SER A 16 2.64 4.59 34.54
N PRO A 17 1.68 4.34 33.63
CA PRO A 17 1.78 3.20 32.73
C PRO A 17 3.07 3.40 31.93
N LEU A 18 4.02 2.47 32.06
CA LEU A 18 5.19 2.42 31.20
C LEU A 18 4.71 2.27 29.75
N GLY A 19 4.77 3.38 29.01
CA GLY A 19 4.98 3.47 27.57
C GLY A 19 3.97 2.75 26.67
N ALA A 20 2.77 3.32 26.52
CA ALA A 20 2.12 3.28 25.22
C ALA A 20 2.83 4.31 24.33
N GLU A 21 3.94 3.92 23.68
CA GLU A 21 4.49 4.71 22.58
C GLU A 21 3.65 4.37 21.34
N ASP A 22 2.55 5.11 21.12
CA ASP A 22 2.08 5.30 19.75
C ASP A 22 3.16 6.13 19.06
N ILE A 23 4.15 5.44 18.48
CA ILE A 23 5.09 6.07 17.57
C ILE A 23 4.24 6.49 16.38
N LEU A 24 3.79 7.75 16.39
CA LEU A 24 3.16 8.37 15.23
C LEU A 24 4.25 8.51 14.16
N TYR A 25 4.36 7.49 13.32
CA TYR A 25 5.23 7.49 12.15
C TYR A 25 4.64 8.40 11.08
N THR A 26 4.69 9.71 11.29
CA THR A 26 4.11 10.67 10.35
C THR A 26 5.07 11.81 10.08
N ASN A 27 5.92 11.64 9.07
CA ASN A 27 6.35 12.78 8.23
C ASN A 27 6.85 12.41 6.82
N GLY A 28 6.42 11.29 6.23
CA GLY A 28 6.70 11.09 4.81
C GLY A 28 5.95 9.90 4.22
N SER A 29 5.49 10.08 2.98
CA SER A 29 4.86 8.98 2.25
C SER A 29 5.91 8.02 1.71
N VAL A 30 5.53 6.76 1.73
CA VAL A 30 6.29 5.66 1.16
C VAL A 30 5.44 5.07 0.05
N ALA A 31 5.96 5.07 -1.17
CA ALA A 31 5.33 4.35 -2.27
C ALA A 31 5.65 2.85 -2.16
N ARG A 32 4.81 2.00 -2.74
CA ARG A 32 4.94 0.54 -2.69
C ARG A 32 5.07 -0.04 -4.09
N LEU A 33 6.03 -0.94 -4.29
CA LEU A 33 5.98 -1.84 -5.45
C LEU A 33 4.85 -2.86 -5.29
N SER A 34 3.69 -2.57 -5.90
CA SER A 34 2.47 -3.39 -5.83
C SER A 34 2.46 -4.54 -6.83
N PHE A 35 3.30 -4.46 -7.87
CA PHE A 35 3.49 -5.54 -8.83
C PHE A 35 4.92 -5.54 -9.35
N ILE A 36 5.47 -6.74 -9.55
CA ILE A 36 6.76 -6.97 -10.18
C ILE A 36 6.68 -8.21 -11.05
N GLU A 37 7.19 -8.11 -12.27
CA GLU A 37 7.42 -9.21 -13.18
C GLU A 37 8.82 -9.06 -13.78
N GLY A 38 9.58 -10.16 -13.86
CA GLY A 38 10.94 -10.14 -14.39
C GLY A 38 11.92 -9.34 -13.54
N ASP A 39 12.91 -8.75 -14.19
CA ASP A 39 14.03 -8.07 -13.55
C ASP A 39 13.71 -6.58 -13.31
N VAL A 40 13.56 -6.24 -12.03
CA VAL A 40 13.35 -4.87 -11.54
C VAL A 40 14.40 -4.58 -10.48
N PHE A 41 14.98 -3.39 -10.54
CA PHE A 41 16.07 -2.99 -9.67
C PHE A 41 15.76 -1.66 -9.00
N LEU A 42 16.19 -1.54 -7.75
CA LEU A 42 16.04 -0.33 -6.95
C LEU A 42 17.43 0.15 -6.50
N GLN A 43 17.72 1.41 -6.76
CA GLN A 43 18.86 2.13 -6.20
C GLN A 43 18.35 3.09 -5.14
N ARG A 44 18.83 2.93 -3.91
CA ARG A 44 18.45 3.79 -2.78
C ARG A 44 19.13 5.15 -2.88
N ALA A 45 18.45 6.22 -2.47
CA ALA A 45 19.00 7.59 -2.49
C ALA A 45 20.36 7.73 -1.78
N ALA A 46 20.55 7.01 -0.68
CA ALA A 46 21.76 7.07 0.16
C ALA A 46 22.88 6.12 -0.31
N GLU A 47 22.68 5.36 -1.39
CA GLU A 47 23.57 4.28 -1.80
C GLU A 47 23.96 4.39 -3.27
N MET A 48 25.24 4.12 -3.57
CA MET A 48 25.70 4.05 -4.96
C MET A 48 25.40 2.71 -5.65
N GLY A 49 24.99 1.70 -4.87
CA GLY A 49 24.62 0.38 -5.38
C GLY A 49 23.13 0.27 -5.67
N PHE A 50 22.75 -0.80 -6.38
CA PHE A 50 21.36 -1.17 -6.59
C PHE A 50 21.11 -2.60 -6.07
N GLU A 51 19.86 -2.91 -5.77
CA GLU A 51 19.38 -4.22 -5.34
C GLU A 51 18.24 -4.70 -6.24
N ASN A 52 18.00 -6.02 -6.26
CA ASN A 52 16.80 -6.55 -6.90
C ASN A 52 15.57 -6.09 -6.10
N ALA A 53 14.61 -5.52 -6.81
CA ALA A 53 13.35 -5.14 -6.24
C ALA A 53 12.47 -6.38 -6.01
N VAL A 54 11.66 -6.32 -4.96
CA VAL A 54 10.72 -7.40 -4.60
C VAL A 54 9.34 -6.81 -4.32
N LEU A 55 8.29 -7.65 -4.38
CA LEU A 55 6.93 -7.24 -4.05
C LEU A 55 6.87 -6.57 -2.67
N ASN A 56 5.99 -5.58 -2.54
CA ASN A 56 5.81 -4.74 -1.34
C ASN A 56 7.00 -3.86 -0.99
N MET A 57 8.05 -3.84 -1.80
CA MET A 57 9.22 -3.06 -1.45
C MET A 57 8.86 -1.57 -1.37
N PRO A 58 9.15 -0.92 -0.22
CA PRO A 58 8.93 0.50 -0.07
C PRO A 58 9.93 1.29 -0.90
N VAL A 59 9.44 2.33 -1.56
CA VAL A 59 10.18 3.28 -2.38
C VAL A 59 10.00 4.67 -1.79
N THR A 60 11.10 5.38 -1.59
CA THR A 60 11.13 6.69 -0.94
C THR A 60 11.67 7.78 -1.87
N GLU A 61 11.53 9.04 -1.47
CA GLU A 61 12.12 10.17 -2.20
C GLU A 61 13.63 9.99 -2.40
N GLY A 62 14.11 10.31 -3.61
CA GLY A 62 15.48 10.13 -4.06
C GLY A 62 15.81 8.72 -4.55
N ASP A 63 14.91 7.74 -4.38
CA ASP A 63 15.13 6.40 -4.93
C ASP A 63 14.97 6.41 -6.46
N ARG A 64 15.75 5.53 -7.10
CA ARG A 64 15.74 5.30 -8.54
C ARG A 64 15.32 3.87 -8.83
N LEU A 65 14.34 3.70 -9.70
CA LEU A 65 13.79 2.40 -10.09
C LEU A 65 14.10 2.14 -11.58
N GLY A 66 14.46 0.90 -11.90
CA GLY A 66 14.80 0.48 -13.25
C GLY A 66 14.25 -0.90 -13.59
N THR A 67 13.81 -1.10 -14.82
CA THR A 67 13.39 -2.40 -15.38
C THR A 67 14.29 -2.78 -16.55
N THR A 68 14.67 -4.05 -16.70
CA THR A 68 15.27 -4.58 -17.95
C THR A 68 14.18 -5.27 -18.75
N ASP A 69 14.09 -6.60 -18.71
CA ASP A 69 13.09 -7.39 -19.44
C ASP A 69 11.81 -7.58 -18.60
N GLY A 70 11.63 -6.77 -17.55
CA GLY A 70 10.53 -6.85 -16.59
C GLY A 70 9.54 -5.70 -16.65
N ARG A 71 8.50 -5.79 -15.82
CA ARG A 71 7.49 -4.74 -15.60
C ARG A 71 7.33 -4.50 -14.11
N ALA A 72 6.96 -3.27 -13.77
CA ALA A 72 6.70 -2.89 -12.38
C ALA A 72 5.46 -2.02 -12.29
N GLU A 73 4.73 -2.15 -11.18
CA GLU A 73 3.70 -1.19 -10.77
C GLU A 73 4.09 -0.64 -9.40
N LEU A 74 4.10 0.68 -9.30
CA LEU A 74 4.30 1.41 -8.07
C LEU A 74 2.96 2.06 -7.69
N TYR A 75 2.42 1.65 -6.56
CA TYR A 75 1.33 2.34 -5.87
C TYR A 75 1.91 3.48 -5.03
N ILE A 76 1.44 4.71 -5.25
CA ILE A 76 1.94 5.89 -4.54
C ILE A 76 1.03 6.20 -3.35
N THR A 77 -0.20 6.58 -3.62
CA THR A 77 -1.24 6.86 -2.63
C THR A 77 -2.59 7.04 -3.35
N ARG A 78 -3.71 6.71 -2.69
CA ARG A 78 -5.09 7.05 -3.08
C ARG A 78 -5.36 6.91 -4.59
N GLY A 79 -5.14 5.71 -5.10
CA GLY A 79 -5.42 5.36 -6.49
C GLY A 79 -4.51 6.02 -7.53
N LYS A 80 -3.33 6.50 -7.12
CA LYS A 80 -2.25 6.99 -8.00
C LYS A 80 -1.24 5.86 -8.22
N TYR A 81 -1.12 5.41 -9.46
CA TYR A 81 -0.20 4.36 -9.86
C TYR A 81 0.71 4.84 -10.99
N ILE A 82 1.99 4.49 -10.92
CA ILE A 82 2.89 4.52 -12.06
C ILE A 82 3.28 3.08 -12.43
N ARG A 83 3.20 2.79 -13.72
CA ARG A 83 3.43 1.47 -14.28
C ARG A 83 4.56 1.57 -15.29
N LEU A 84 5.56 0.71 -15.16
CA LEU A 84 6.77 0.74 -15.95
C LEU A 84 6.80 -0.47 -16.88
N ASN A 85 7.09 -0.23 -18.15
CA ASN A 85 7.37 -1.30 -19.10
C ASN A 85 8.83 -1.78 -18.95
N HIS A 86 9.27 -2.68 -19.82
CA HIS A 86 10.67 -3.05 -19.96
C HIS A 86 11.57 -1.84 -20.28
N ASN A 87 12.85 -1.91 -19.95
CA ASN A 87 13.89 -0.91 -20.23
C ASN A 87 13.53 0.52 -19.79
N THR A 88 12.83 0.64 -18.66
CA THR A 88 12.33 1.92 -18.14
C THR A 88 13.10 2.34 -16.91
N LYS A 89 13.54 3.61 -16.86
CA LYS A 89 14.31 4.19 -15.75
C LYS A 89 13.59 5.43 -15.21
N ILE A 90 13.27 5.44 -13.91
CA ILE A 90 12.62 6.56 -13.23
C ILE A 90 13.34 6.97 -11.95
N ASP A 91 13.21 8.25 -11.58
CA ASP A 91 13.56 8.78 -10.26
C ASP A 91 12.33 9.28 -9.53
N ILE A 92 12.21 8.95 -8.24
CA ILE A 92 11.19 9.51 -7.35
C ILE A 92 11.73 10.80 -6.76
N LEU A 93 11.22 11.95 -7.19
CA LEU A 93 11.73 13.25 -6.75
C LEU A 93 11.00 13.76 -5.50
N LYS A 94 9.67 13.60 -5.48
CA LYS A 94 8.82 14.02 -4.38
C LYS A 94 7.68 13.04 -4.22
N LEU A 95 7.38 12.67 -2.98
CA LEU A 95 6.19 11.94 -2.59
C LEU A 95 5.34 12.84 -1.68
N PRO A 96 4.04 12.53 -1.53
CA PRO A 96 3.18 13.27 -0.64
C PRO A 96 3.73 13.24 0.80
N ASP A 97 3.41 14.25 1.58
CA ASP A 97 3.70 14.28 3.02
C ASP A 97 2.60 15.05 3.74
N ASN A 98 2.75 15.27 5.04
CA ASN A 98 1.74 15.98 5.83
C ASN A 98 1.53 17.45 5.39
N SER A 99 2.45 18.01 4.59
CA SER A 99 2.44 19.39 4.14
C SER A 99 2.03 19.57 2.68
N SER A 100 2.13 18.52 1.87
CA SER A 100 1.88 18.59 0.43
C SER A 100 1.46 17.24 -0.16
N ASP A 101 0.42 17.24 -1.00
CA ASP A 101 0.01 16.07 -1.78
C ASP A 101 0.81 15.89 -3.08
N LEU A 102 1.86 16.69 -3.27
CA LEU A 102 2.65 16.75 -4.50
C LEU A 102 3.42 15.44 -4.74
N VAL A 103 3.26 14.92 -5.95
CA VAL A 103 4.04 13.81 -6.50
C VAL A 103 4.88 14.35 -7.64
N GLN A 104 6.20 14.15 -7.60
CA GLN A 104 7.10 14.48 -8.70
C GLN A 104 7.93 13.27 -9.07
N ILE A 105 7.89 12.89 -10.35
CA ILE A 105 8.62 11.75 -10.89
C ILE A 105 9.39 12.23 -12.12
N ARG A 106 10.60 11.71 -12.29
CA ARG A 106 11.36 11.87 -13.54
C ARG A 106 11.43 10.55 -14.27
N VAL A 107 11.19 10.55 -15.57
CA VAL A 107 11.35 9.40 -16.46
C VAL A 107 12.51 9.69 -17.40
N TRP A 108 13.54 8.86 -17.36
CA TRP A 108 14.76 9.04 -18.15
C TRP A 108 14.71 8.33 -19.49
N SER A 109 14.08 7.16 -19.53
CA SER A 109 14.01 6.31 -20.71
C SER A 109 12.91 5.27 -20.56
N GLY A 110 12.46 4.70 -21.68
CA GLY A 110 11.49 3.61 -21.72
C GLY A 110 10.05 4.13 -21.74
N SER A 111 9.13 3.30 -21.26
CA SER A 111 7.70 3.57 -21.35
C SER A 111 7.04 3.45 -19.99
N CYS A 112 6.20 4.43 -19.66
CA CYS A 112 5.42 4.37 -18.44
C CYS A 112 3.97 4.79 -18.65
N TYR A 113 3.10 4.22 -17.83
CA TYR A 113 1.73 4.62 -17.66
C TYR A 113 1.54 5.31 -16.31
N LEU A 114 0.71 6.33 -16.31
CA LEU A 114 0.26 7.02 -15.12
C LEU A 114 -1.27 6.90 -15.03
N ARG A 115 -1.74 6.18 -14.00
CA ARG A 115 -3.16 6.00 -13.70
C ARG A 115 -3.51 6.81 -12.45
N ILE A 116 -4.45 7.74 -12.60
CA ILE A 116 -4.89 8.64 -11.54
C ILE A 116 -6.39 8.49 -11.35
N ASN A 117 -6.80 7.86 -10.24
CA ASN A 117 -8.22 7.71 -9.89
C ASN A 117 -8.74 8.89 -9.08
N HIS A 118 -7.86 9.52 -8.29
CA HIS A 118 -8.17 10.67 -7.45
C HIS A 118 -7.10 11.76 -7.58
N LEU A 119 -7.55 13.01 -7.66
CA LEU A 119 -6.68 14.19 -7.74
C LEU A 119 -7.24 15.26 -6.79
N ASP A 120 -6.51 15.54 -5.71
CA ASP A 120 -6.92 16.51 -4.69
C ASP A 120 -6.70 17.96 -5.13
N GLN A 121 -5.67 18.21 -5.94
CA GLN A 121 -5.26 19.52 -6.41
C GLN A 121 -4.76 19.44 -7.85
N ASP A 122 -5.15 20.41 -8.68
CA ASP A 122 -4.55 20.62 -10.01
C ASP A 122 -3.03 20.72 -9.87
N LYS A 123 -2.29 20.06 -10.76
CA LYS A 123 -0.82 20.01 -10.73
C LYS A 123 -0.24 19.35 -9.46
N GLY A 124 -1.05 18.63 -8.69
CA GLY A 124 -0.57 17.81 -7.58
C GLY A 124 0.25 16.58 -8.02
N LEU A 125 0.36 16.34 -9.32
CA LEU A 125 1.25 15.34 -9.90
C LEU A 125 1.96 15.90 -11.14
N GLU A 126 3.28 15.81 -11.09
CA GLU A 126 4.19 16.26 -12.15
C GLU A 126 5.07 15.10 -12.62
N LEU A 127 5.17 14.93 -13.92
CA LEU A 127 6.07 13.97 -14.55
C LEU A 127 7.04 14.70 -15.48
N HIS A 128 8.33 14.55 -15.22
CA HIS A 128 9.38 15.19 -16.01
C HIS A 128 10.02 14.17 -16.95
N THR A 129 10.15 14.53 -18.22
CA THR A 129 10.95 13.82 -19.23
C THR A 129 12.11 14.71 -19.67
N PRO A 130 13.02 14.23 -20.55
CA PRO A 130 14.05 15.09 -21.14
C PRO A 130 13.48 16.30 -21.91
N ASP A 131 12.34 16.12 -22.62
CA ASP A 131 11.81 17.15 -23.53
C ASP A 131 10.67 17.99 -22.95
N LEU A 132 9.97 17.52 -21.92
CA LEU A 132 8.84 18.25 -21.37
C LEU A 132 8.60 17.95 -19.89
N SER A 133 7.89 18.87 -19.24
CA SER A 133 7.30 18.64 -17.92
C SER A 133 5.79 18.58 -18.05
N ALA A 134 5.22 17.46 -17.63
CA ALA A 134 3.80 17.18 -17.72
C ALA A 134 3.12 17.40 -16.37
N TYR A 135 2.16 18.32 -16.32
CA TYR A 135 1.36 18.63 -15.15
C TYR A 135 -0.05 18.06 -15.31
N VAL A 136 -0.44 17.16 -14.43
CA VAL A 136 -1.78 16.54 -14.47
C VAL A 136 -2.82 17.53 -13.96
N LEU A 137 -3.85 17.78 -14.76
CA LEU A 137 -4.94 18.73 -14.45
C LEU A 137 -6.28 18.04 -14.18
N ASP A 138 -6.43 16.78 -14.56
CA ASP A 138 -7.62 15.98 -14.27
C ASP A 138 -7.22 14.52 -14.05
N ARG A 139 -8.04 13.77 -13.32
CA ARG A 139 -7.88 12.32 -13.17
C ARG A 139 -7.93 11.64 -14.55
N GLY A 140 -7.23 10.52 -14.69
CA GLY A 140 -7.12 9.91 -16.02
C GLY A 140 -6.08 8.84 -16.17
N LEU A 141 -5.75 8.57 -17.43
CA LEU A 141 -4.76 7.60 -17.87
C LEU A 141 -3.88 8.26 -18.92
N PHE A 142 -2.59 8.29 -18.63
CA PHE A 142 -1.58 8.94 -19.46
C PHE A 142 -0.46 7.95 -19.75
N ARG A 143 0.09 7.98 -20.96
CA ARG A 143 1.27 7.19 -21.34
C ARG A 143 2.38 8.12 -21.80
N PHE A 144 3.60 7.80 -21.41
CA PHE A 144 4.81 8.48 -21.82
C PHE A 144 5.79 7.46 -22.37
N ASP A 145 6.24 7.68 -23.59
CA ASP A 145 7.28 6.88 -24.25
C ASP A 145 8.49 7.78 -24.50
N ILE A 146 9.62 7.46 -23.85
CA ILE A 146 10.90 8.18 -23.98
C ILE A 146 11.85 7.26 -24.75
N ARG A 147 12.08 7.59 -26.01
CA ARG A 147 12.94 6.82 -26.92
C ARG A 147 14.43 7.12 -26.68
N GLU A 148 15.32 6.27 -27.22
CA GLU A 148 16.77 6.38 -27.00
C GLU A 148 17.39 7.70 -27.48
N ASN A 149 16.76 8.37 -28.45
CA ASN A 149 17.13 9.69 -28.97
C ASN A 149 16.63 10.86 -28.11
N GLN A 150 16.09 10.62 -26.91
CA GLN A 150 15.40 11.63 -26.10
C GLN A 150 14.26 12.28 -26.87
N GLU A 151 13.44 11.45 -27.51
CA GLU A 151 12.16 11.87 -28.07
C GLU A 151 11.08 11.42 -27.09
N THR A 152 10.27 12.37 -26.63
CA THR A 152 9.15 12.12 -25.74
C THR A 152 7.84 12.10 -26.54
N GLU A 153 7.18 10.95 -26.58
CA GLU A 153 5.79 10.83 -27.01
C GLU A 153 4.87 10.73 -25.79
N LEU A 154 3.84 11.58 -25.75
CA LEU A 154 2.83 11.64 -24.69
C LEU A 154 1.45 11.33 -25.27
N PHE A 155 0.72 10.41 -24.65
CA PHE A 155 -0.65 10.05 -25.00
C PHE A 155 -1.59 10.28 -23.82
N VAL A 156 -2.69 10.99 -24.06
CA VAL A 156 -3.75 11.21 -23.06
C VAL A 156 -4.96 10.36 -23.45
N PHE A 157 -5.10 9.21 -22.82
CA PHE A 157 -6.26 8.33 -23.03
C PHE A 157 -7.50 8.89 -22.32
N GLN A 158 -7.31 9.40 -21.10
CA GLN A 158 -8.37 9.98 -20.27
C GLN A 158 -7.80 11.16 -19.49
N GLY A 159 -8.63 12.18 -19.26
CA GLY A 159 -8.27 13.36 -18.46
C GLY A 159 -7.70 14.52 -19.28
N LEU A 160 -6.91 15.35 -18.61
CA LEU A 160 -6.33 16.59 -19.14
C LEU A 160 -4.93 16.79 -18.57
N LEU A 161 -4.01 17.20 -19.43
CA LEU A 161 -2.61 17.43 -19.08
C LEU A 161 -2.11 18.76 -19.66
N GLU A 162 -1.27 19.46 -18.92
CA GLU A 162 -0.48 20.59 -19.43
C GLU A 162 0.96 20.14 -19.64
N ALA A 163 1.43 20.12 -20.87
CA ALA A 163 2.84 19.92 -21.19
C ALA A 163 3.54 21.28 -21.24
N ALA A 164 4.50 21.51 -20.35
CA ALA A 164 5.42 22.65 -20.42
C ALA A 164 6.69 22.26 -21.16
N LEU A 165 7.02 23.09 -22.15
CA LEU A 165 8.15 22.99 -23.06
C LEU A 165 9.01 24.26 -22.94
N GLU A 166 10.09 24.37 -23.72
CA GLU A 166 10.96 25.55 -23.70
C GLU A 166 10.26 26.82 -24.23
N ASP A 167 9.38 26.66 -25.23
CA ASP A 167 8.75 27.75 -25.97
C ASP A 167 7.34 28.10 -25.47
N GLY A 168 6.81 27.35 -24.51
CA GLY A 168 5.51 27.59 -23.91
C GLY A 168 4.91 26.37 -23.24
N SER A 169 3.60 26.41 -23.01
CA SER A 169 2.85 25.23 -22.55
C SER A 169 1.65 24.96 -23.44
N VAL A 170 1.31 23.68 -23.53
CA VAL A 170 0.25 23.17 -24.40
C VAL A 170 -0.68 22.27 -23.59
N LEU A 171 -1.99 22.47 -23.74
CA LEU A 171 -3.00 21.60 -23.14
C LEU A 171 -3.29 20.42 -24.06
N ILE A 172 -3.21 19.21 -23.51
CA ILE A 172 -3.44 17.95 -24.22
C ILE A 172 -4.64 17.26 -23.57
N LYS A 173 -5.70 17.09 -24.34
CA LYS A 173 -6.98 16.52 -23.89
C LYS A 173 -7.04 15.03 -24.18
N ALA A 174 -8.03 14.36 -23.62
CA ALA A 174 -8.39 12.99 -23.97
C ALA A 174 -8.42 12.76 -25.50
N ASP A 175 -7.95 11.58 -25.90
CA ASP A 175 -7.76 11.12 -27.27
C ASP A 175 -6.73 11.91 -28.09
N GLN A 176 -5.90 12.73 -27.43
CA GLN A 176 -4.81 13.46 -28.07
C GLN A 176 -3.43 12.93 -27.65
N ARG A 177 -2.47 13.13 -28.54
CA ARG A 177 -1.05 12.90 -28.31
C ARG A 177 -0.22 14.13 -28.64
N LEU A 178 0.96 14.22 -28.06
CA LEU A 178 1.99 15.20 -28.36
C LEU A 178 3.33 14.49 -28.51
N GLU A 179 4.13 14.91 -29.49
CA GLU A 179 5.51 14.47 -29.67
C GLU A 179 6.41 15.70 -29.45
N ALA A 180 7.46 15.51 -28.65
CA ALA A 180 8.43 16.55 -28.31
C ALA A 180 9.86 16.04 -28.47
N ILE A 181 10.71 16.90 -29.01
CA ILE A 181 12.14 16.65 -29.28
C ILE A 181 12.90 17.93 -28.94
N ASP A 182 14.03 17.78 -28.25
CA ASP A 182 14.92 18.89 -27.86
C ASP A 182 14.15 20.02 -27.15
N GLY A 183 13.24 19.64 -26.24
CA GLY A 183 12.48 20.60 -25.45
C GLY A 183 11.32 21.29 -26.18
N ARG A 184 10.98 20.87 -27.40
CA ARG A 184 9.97 21.54 -28.25
C ARG A 184 8.98 20.56 -28.87
N ALA A 185 7.75 21.02 -29.08
CA ALA A 185 6.71 20.22 -29.71
C ALA A 185 6.96 20.15 -31.22
N THR A 186 6.85 18.94 -31.80
CA THR A 186 7.00 18.76 -33.25
C THR A 186 5.75 19.23 -34.00
N SER A 187 4.60 19.24 -33.34
CA SER A 187 3.29 19.68 -33.86
C SER A 187 2.32 20.04 -32.74
N ASP A 188 1.19 20.66 -33.10
CA ASP A 188 0.05 20.81 -32.18
C ASP A 188 -0.49 19.43 -31.74
N PRO A 189 -1.17 19.32 -30.58
CA PRO A 189 -1.74 18.06 -30.12
C PRO A 189 -2.69 17.44 -31.15
N THR A 190 -2.34 16.25 -31.62
CA THR A 190 -3.09 15.53 -32.65
C THR A 190 -3.93 14.41 -32.05
N LYS A 191 -5.03 14.04 -32.71
CA LYS A 191 -5.78 12.86 -32.30
C LYS A 191 -5.00 11.59 -32.64
N PHE A 192 -5.07 10.58 -31.78
CA PHE A 192 -4.52 9.26 -32.05
C PHE A 192 -5.62 8.20 -32.06
N LEU A 193 -5.36 7.10 -32.76
CA LEU A 193 -6.25 5.94 -32.73
C LEU A 193 -5.82 5.05 -31.56
N SER A 194 -6.67 4.96 -30.53
CA SER A 194 -6.42 4.11 -29.34
C SER A 194 -6.38 2.59 -29.65
N ASN A 195 -6.60 2.17 -30.90
CA ASN A 195 -6.70 0.76 -31.26
C ASN A 195 -5.35 0.07 -31.54
N THR A 196 -4.24 0.79 -31.46
CA THR A 196 -2.90 0.20 -31.63
C THR A 196 -2.41 -0.31 -30.28
N GLU A 197 -3.18 -1.22 -29.68
CA GLU A 197 -2.85 -1.77 -28.36
C GLU A 197 -1.60 -2.66 -28.46
N ASP A 198 -0.47 -2.17 -27.96
CA ASP A 198 0.72 -2.98 -27.82
C ASP A 198 0.63 -3.92 -26.61
N SER A 199 1.71 -4.65 -26.32
CA SER A 199 1.73 -5.58 -25.18
C SER A 199 1.67 -4.88 -23.82
N PHE A 200 2.07 -3.61 -23.75
CA PHE A 200 2.06 -2.80 -22.55
C PHE A 200 0.66 -2.25 -22.30
N ASP A 201 -0.04 -1.80 -23.34
CA ASP A 201 -1.44 -1.35 -23.26
C ASP A 201 -2.36 -2.45 -22.72
N ARG A 202 -2.24 -3.67 -23.28
CA ARG A 202 -3.03 -4.82 -22.83
C ARG A 202 -2.79 -5.17 -21.36
N TRP A 203 -1.52 -5.11 -20.93
CA TRP A 203 -1.18 -5.39 -19.53
C TRP A 203 -1.71 -4.31 -18.59
N ASN A 204 -1.66 -3.04 -18.99
CA ASN A 204 -2.29 -1.95 -18.25
C ASN A 204 -3.80 -2.16 -18.10
N GLY A 205 -4.48 -2.49 -19.19
CA GLY A 205 -5.92 -2.81 -19.17
C GLY A 205 -6.25 -3.97 -18.22
N GLN A 206 -5.43 -5.03 -18.21
CA GLN A 206 -5.58 -6.15 -17.27
C GLN A 206 -5.41 -5.70 -15.81
N ARG A 207 -4.38 -4.89 -15.51
CA ARG A 207 -4.14 -4.36 -14.17
C ARG A 207 -5.29 -3.47 -13.69
N ASP A 208 -5.85 -2.63 -14.56
CA ASP A 208 -6.99 -1.79 -14.22
C ASP A 208 -8.27 -2.60 -13.99
N TYR A 209 -8.50 -3.65 -14.80
CA TYR A 209 -9.62 -4.57 -14.60
C TYR A 209 -9.53 -5.27 -13.24
N GLU A 210 -8.35 -5.73 -12.83
CA GLU A 210 -8.13 -6.35 -11.53
C GLU A 210 -8.42 -5.39 -10.36
N LEU A 211 -7.97 -4.13 -10.45
CA LEU A 211 -8.24 -3.11 -9.43
C LEU A 211 -9.74 -2.76 -9.33
N GLN A 212 -10.47 -2.76 -10.46
CA GLN A 212 -11.90 -2.42 -10.47
C GLN A 212 -12.82 -3.57 -10.06
N ARG A 213 -12.46 -4.82 -10.34
CA ARG A 213 -13.32 -6.00 -10.15
C ARG A 213 -13.84 -6.16 -8.71
N GLU A 214 -13.06 -5.78 -7.71
CA GLU A 214 -13.32 -6.12 -6.31
C GLU A 214 -13.53 -4.89 -5.40
N ALA A 215 -13.56 -3.67 -5.98
CA ALA A 215 -13.76 -2.41 -5.25
C ALA A 215 -15.21 -2.19 -4.73
N ASP A 216 -16.12 -3.14 -4.96
CA ASP A 216 -17.50 -3.09 -4.45
C ASP A 216 -17.61 -3.55 -2.97
N SER A 217 -16.54 -4.11 -2.41
CA SER A 217 -16.39 -4.46 -1.00
C SER A 217 -16.08 -3.20 -0.16
N ARG A 218 -16.89 -2.93 0.88
CA ARG A 218 -16.79 -1.69 1.70
C ARG A 218 -16.48 -1.99 3.16
N TYR A 219 -15.43 -2.77 3.43
CA TYR A 219 -14.99 -3.00 4.81
C TYR A 219 -13.89 -2.02 5.23
N LEU A 220 -13.08 -1.59 4.27
CA LEU A 220 -12.02 -0.60 4.47
C LEU A 220 -12.54 0.84 4.38
N PRO A 221 -11.95 1.76 5.17
CA PRO A 221 -12.10 3.20 4.98
C PRO A 221 -11.68 3.66 3.57
N GLU A 222 -12.12 4.86 3.17
CA GLU A 222 -11.85 5.44 1.85
C GLU A 222 -10.35 5.50 1.52
N GLU A 223 -9.50 5.72 2.53
CA GLU A 223 -8.06 5.84 2.39
C GLU A 223 -7.37 4.52 2.02
N LEU A 224 -8.04 3.38 2.23
CA LEU A 224 -7.49 2.05 2.04
C LEU A 224 -8.25 1.21 1.02
N THR A 225 -9.25 1.76 0.31
CA THR A 225 -10.08 0.99 -0.64
C THR A 225 -9.26 0.30 -1.72
N ASP A 226 -8.13 0.89 -2.12
CA ASP A 226 -7.20 0.31 -3.11
C ASP A 226 -6.63 -1.06 -2.69
N PHE A 227 -6.73 -1.42 -1.41
CA PHE A 227 -6.28 -2.70 -0.86
C PHE A 227 -7.41 -3.74 -0.68
N GLU A 228 -8.67 -3.40 -0.95
CA GLU A 228 -9.79 -4.35 -0.83
C GLU A 228 -9.59 -5.58 -1.72
N THR A 229 -9.17 -5.37 -2.98
CA THR A 229 -8.96 -6.45 -3.95
C THR A 229 -7.95 -7.50 -3.45
N GLU A 230 -6.80 -7.07 -2.95
CA GLU A 230 -5.76 -8.01 -2.48
C GLU A 230 -6.20 -8.79 -1.22
N LEU A 231 -7.06 -8.19 -0.39
CA LEU A 231 -7.64 -8.83 0.78
C LEU A 231 -8.77 -9.80 0.41
N ALA A 232 -9.64 -9.42 -0.52
CA ALA A 232 -10.76 -10.25 -0.98
C ALA A 232 -10.28 -11.57 -1.61
N ASP A 233 -9.21 -11.51 -2.41
CA ASP A 233 -8.64 -12.70 -3.06
C ASP A 233 -7.93 -13.65 -2.07
N SER A 234 -7.52 -13.15 -0.90
CA SER A 234 -6.60 -13.86 0.01
C SER A 234 -7.17 -14.14 1.40
N GLY A 235 -8.42 -13.81 1.65
CA GLY A 235 -9.04 -13.95 2.97
C GLY A 235 -10.54 -13.69 2.95
N ARG A 236 -11.11 -13.51 4.14
CA ARG A 236 -12.51 -13.13 4.30
C ARG A 236 -12.68 -12.09 5.38
N TRP A 237 -13.78 -11.35 5.27
CA TRP A 237 -14.23 -10.41 6.28
C TRP A 237 -15.26 -11.10 7.19
N ASP A 238 -15.05 -11.00 8.49
CA ASP A 238 -15.95 -11.49 9.54
C ASP A 238 -16.25 -10.34 10.52
N ASP A 239 -17.44 -10.31 11.12
CA ASP A 239 -17.78 -9.34 12.18
C ASP A 239 -17.44 -9.92 13.55
N VAL A 240 -16.48 -9.30 14.25
CA VAL A 240 -15.98 -9.76 15.55
C VAL A 240 -16.12 -8.63 16.57
N PRO A 241 -17.12 -8.69 17.48
CA PRO A 241 -17.22 -7.75 18.59
C PRO A 241 -16.00 -7.85 19.54
N PRO A 242 -15.46 -6.72 20.05
CA PRO A 242 -15.94 -5.35 19.87
C PRO A 242 -15.35 -4.61 18.65
N TYR A 243 -14.60 -5.29 17.78
CA TYR A 243 -13.82 -4.68 16.70
C TYR A 243 -14.63 -4.39 15.43
N GLY A 244 -15.77 -5.04 15.24
CA GLY A 244 -16.56 -4.93 14.01
C GLY A 244 -15.92 -5.74 12.88
N PRO A 245 -15.85 -5.23 11.63
CA PRO A 245 -15.30 -5.97 10.50
C PRO A 245 -13.80 -6.20 10.66
N VAL A 246 -13.39 -7.47 10.65
CA VAL A 246 -12.00 -7.91 10.69
C VAL A 246 -11.70 -8.83 9.53
N TRP A 247 -10.45 -8.83 9.08
CA TRP A 247 -10.01 -9.68 7.98
C TRP A 247 -9.25 -10.91 8.47
N VAL A 248 -9.62 -12.09 7.95
CA VAL A 248 -9.05 -13.39 8.31
C VAL A 248 -8.34 -13.97 7.07
N PRO A 249 -7.02 -14.21 7.11
CA PRO A 249 -6.27 -14.73 5.98
C PRO A 249 -6.61 -16.20 5.67
N PHE A 250 -6.61 -16.54 4.39
CA PHE A 250 -6.65 -17.92 3.90
C PHE A 250 -5.25 -18.47 3.63
N GLY A 251 -5.14 -19.80 3.60
CA GLY A 251 -3.94 -20.49 3.09
C GLY A 251 -2.65 -20.23 3.87
N THR A 252 -2.74 -19.81 5.14
CA THR A 252 -1.57 -19.61 6.00
C THR A 252 -1.12 -20.92 6.62
N ASP A 253 0.21 -21.10 6.74
CA ASP A 253 0.80 -22.29 7.37
C ASP A 253 0.43 -22.38 8.86
N THR A 254 0.43 -23.59 9.45
CA THR A 254 0.09 -23.81 10.87
C THR A 254 0.96 -23.00 11.85
N GLY A 255 2.19 -22.64 11.44
CA GLY A 255 3.13 -21.83 12.22
C GLY A 255 3.14 -20.33 11.87
N TRP A 256 2.27 -19.91 10.95
CA TRP A 256 2.20 -18.54 10.48
C TRP A 256 1.77 -17.59 11.60
N ARG A 257 2.36 -16.39 11.57
CA ARG A 257 2.05 -15.28 12.46
C ARG A 257 2.46 -13.97 11.79
N PRO A 258 1.88 -12.83 12.21
CA PRO A 258 2.27 -11.52 11.70
C PRO A 258 3.76 -11.26 11.87
N TYR A 259 4.36 -10.52 10.93
CA TYR A 259 5.79 -10.15 10.96
C TYR A 259 6.74 -11.37 11.02
N TYR A 260 6.42 -12.42 10.24
CA TYR A 260 7.21 -13.66 10.19
C TYR A 260 7.77 -13.96 8.80
N ASN A 261 6.91 -14.01 7.77
CA ASN A 261 7.32 -14.27 6.39
C ASN A 261 7.62 -12.96 5.66
N GLY A 262 8.87 -12.53 5.76
CA GLY A 262 9.34 -11.27 5.20
C GLY A 262 10.78 -11.01 5.62
N ARG A 263 11.19 -9.74 5.58
CA ARG A 263 12.48 -9.28 6.10
C ARG A 263 12.39 -7.90 6.73
N TRP A 264 13.31 -7.61 7.64
CA TRP A 264 13.53 -6.25 8.11
C TRP A 264 14.45 -5.51 7.16
N ILE A 265 14.02 -4.33 6.72
CA ILE A 265 14.85 -3.38 5.96
C ILE A 265 14.97 -2.08 6.72
N TRP A 266 16.05 -1.34 6.47
CA TRP A 266 16.24 -0.03 7.06
C TRP A 266 15.91 1.05 6.04
N LEU A 267 14.93 1.90 6.36
CA LEU A 267 14.64 3.10 5.59
C LEU A 267 15.17 4.32 6.36
N GLY A 268 15.78 5.27 5.65
CA GLY A 268 16.30 6.49 6.28
C GLY A 268 15.21 7.30 6.99
N LEU A 269 14.00 7.30 6.43
CA LEU A 269 12.85 8.05 6.93
C LEU A 269 12.18 7.40 8.16
N THR A 270 12.02 6.07 8.16
CA THR A 270 11.15 5.36 9.11
C THR A 270 11.89 4.35 9.98
N GLY A 271 13.19 4.17 9.78
CA GLY A 271 14.00 3.18 10.49
C GLY A 271 13.69 1.75 10.05
N TRP A 272 13.69 0.82 11.00
CA TRP A 272 13.35 -0.58 10.74
C TRP A 272 11.91 -0.72 10.26
N THR A 273 11.78 -1.13 9.01
CA THR A 273 10.52 -1.31 8.31
C THR A 273 10.37 -2.77 7.93
N TRP A 274 9.21 -3.34 8.23
CA TRP A 274 8.90 -4.71 7.85
C TRP A 274 8.56 -4.75 6.36
N LEU A 275 9.22 -5.64 5.62
CA LEU A 275 8.89 -5.95 4.24
C LEU A 275 8.18 -7.31 4.20
N PRO A 276 6.84 -7.35 4.10
CA PRO A 276 6.09 -8.60 4.05
C PRO A 276 6.16 -9.24 2.66
N TYR A 277 6.18 -10.57 2.60
CA TYR A 277 6.22 -11.31 1.34
C TYR A 277 4.85 -11.84 0.90
N GLU A 278 3.84 -11.74 1.76
CA GLU A 278 2.45 -11.93 1.38
C GLU A 278 1.97 -10.76 0.52
N SER A 279 1.17 -11.02 -0.52
CA SER A 279 0.63 -9.98 -1.40
C SER A 279 -0.19 -8.93 -0.64
N TRP A 280 -1.05 -9.40 0.26
CA TRP A 280 -1.86 -8.62 1.20
C TRP A 280 -1.09 -8.11 2.43
N GLY A 281 0.19 -8.47 2.54
CA GLY A 281 0.99 -8.18 3.71
C GLY A 281 1.21 -6.68 3.91
N TRP A 282 1.25 -5.88 2.84
CA TRP A 282 1.48 -4.44 2.96
C TRP A 282 0.39 -3.76 3.79
N VAL A 283 -0.87 -3.88 3.39
CA VAL A 283 -1.96 -3.24 4.12
C VAL A 283 -2.05 -3.78 5.55
N THR A 284 -1.90 -5.09 5.74
CA THR A 284 -2.10 -5.70 7.06
C THR A 284 -0.94 -5.50 8.04
N CYS A 285 0.29 -5.33 7.55
CA CYS A 285 1.46 -5.04 8.39
C CYS A 285 1.61 -3.55 8.70
N HIS A 286 1.07 -2.66 7.86
CA HIS A 286 1.30 -1.22 7.97
C HIS A 286 0.06 -0.42 8.40
N TYR A 287 -1.17 -0.89 8.17
CA TYR A 287 -2.42 -0.16 8.41
C TYR A 287 -3.39 -0.87 9.36
N GLY A 288 -2.95 -1.30 10.54
CA GLY A 288 -3.86 -1.92 11.50
C GLY A 288 -3.18 -2.61 12.65
N ARG A 289 -3.92 -3.54 13.27
CA ARG A 289 -3.46 -4.34 14.41
C ARG A 289 -3.87 -5.79 14.23
N TRP A 290 -3.02 -6.70 14.69
CA TRP A 290 -3.30 -8.12 14.66
C TRP A 290 -3.83 -8.59 16.01
N HIS A 291 -4.81 -9.49 15.96
CA HIS A 291 -5.33 -10.19 17.12
C HIS A 291 -5.44 -11.69 16.80
N TRP A 292 -5.56 -12.51 17.84
CA TRP A 292 -5.72 -13.95 17.68
C TRP A 292 -6.82 -14.50 18.60
N ASN A 293 -7.52 -15.53 18.18
CA ASN A 293 -8.31 -16.40 19.06
C ASN A 293 -8.41 -17.81 18.48
N THR A 294 -8.95 -18.76 19.26
CA THR A 294 -9.08 -20.16 18.85
C THR A 294 -10.09 -20.40 17.73
N GLY A 295 -11.09 -19.52 17.57
CA GLY A 295 -12.15 -19.68 16.57
C GLY A 295 -11.74 -19.25 15.15
N TYR A 296 -10.96 -18.17 15.06
CA TYR A 296 -10.56 -17.57 13.78
C TYR A 296 -9.08 -17.79 13.46
N GLY A 297 -8.25 -18.09 14.47
CA GLY A 297 -6.81 -17.96 14.36
C GLY A 297 -6.41 -16.48 14.40
N TRP A 298 -5.45 -16.09 13.57
CA TRP A 298 -5.06 -14.69 13.42
C TRP A 298 -6.08 -13.93 12.57
N PHE A 299 -6.43 -12.73 13.00
CA PHE A 299 -7.24 -11.80 12.23
C PHE A 299 -6.71 -10.38 12.39
N TRP A 300 -6.92 -9.58 11.35
CA TRP A 300 -6.45 -8.22 11.25
C TRP A 300 -7.60 -7.24 11.44
N ILE A 301 -7.35 -6.23 12.27
CA ILE A 301 -8.27 -5.14 12.58
C ILE A 301 -7.76 -3.89 11.86
N PRO A 302 -8.50 -3.36 10.86
CA PRO A 302 -8.05 -2.22 10.05
C PRO A 302 -7.92 -0.94 10.87
N THR A 303 -6.90 -0.13 10.55
CA THR A 303 -6.78 1.28 10.95
C THR A 303 -6.22 2.10 9.80
N THR A 304 -6.34 3.43 9.82
CA THR A 304 -5.89 4.28 8.69
C THR A 304 -4.48 4.83 8.83
N VAL A 305 -3.85 4.63 10.00
CA VAL A 305 -2.52 5.16 10.28
C VAL A 305 -1.45 4.19 9.81
N TRP A 306 -0.59 4.64 8.90
CA TRP A 306 0.57 3.87 8.44
C TRP A 306 1.64 3.80 9.54
N GLY A 307 2.32 2.65 9.66
CA GLY A 307 3.55 2.51 10.42
C GLY A 307 4.51 1.51 9.75
N PRO A 308 5.84 1.64 9.95
CA PRO A 308 6.84 0.77 9.34
C PRO A 308 6.74 -0.67 9.85
N ALA A 309 6.25 -0.86 11.07
CA ALA A 309 5.74 -2.11 11.62
C ALA A 309 5.05 -1.83 12.95
N TRP A 310 3.99 -2.58 13.26
CA TRP A 310 3.32 -2.51 14.55
C TRP A 310 3.76 -3.69 15.43
N VAL A 311 4.99 -3.60 15.92
CA VAL A 311 5.61 -4.62 16.76
C VAL A 311 6.22 -4.02 18.02
N SER A 312 6.28 -4.83 19.08
CA SER A 312 7.13 -4.56 20.24
C SER A 312 8.43 -5.33 20.10
N TRP A 313 9.55 -4.64 20.36
CA TRP A 313 10.90 -5.19 20.27
C TRP A 313 11.38 -5.68 21.64
N PHE A 314 12.09 -6.81 21.59
CA PHE A 314 12.72 -7.43 22.75
C PHE A 314 14.12 -7.86 22.39
N SER A 315 14.99 -7.91 23.39
CA SER A 315 16.34 -8.39 23.21
C SER A 315 16.78 -9.30 24.34
N GLY A 316 17.66 -10.22 23.97
CA GLY A 316 18.45 -11.02 24.90
C GLY A 316 19.95 -10.84 24.62
N PRO A 317 20.81 -11.63 25.27
CA PRO A 317 22.25 -11.61 25.02
C PRO A 317 22.60 -11.80 23.53
N ASP A 318 22.06 -12.85 22.89
CA ASP A 318 22.42 -13.25 21.52
C ASP A 318 21.29 -13.11 20.50
N TYR A 319 20.13 -12.63 20.94
CA TYR A 319 18.89 -12.67 20.15
C TYR A 319 18.21 -11.31 20.03
N TRP A 320 17.61 -11.10 18.87
CA TRP A 320 16.52 -10.14 18.67
C TRP A 320 15.20 -10.87 18.63
N ALA A 321 14.17 -10.24 19.18
CA ALA A 321 12.83 -10.77 19.14
C ALA A 321 11.80 -9.67 18.97
N TRP A 322 10.65 -10.02 18.41
CA TRP A 322 9.52 -9.13 18.30
C TRP A 322 8.19 -9.88 18.35
N ALA A 323 7.17 -9.18 18.81
CA ALA A 323 5.79 -9.65 18.80
C ALA A 323 4.89 -8.55 18.21
N PRO A 324 3.82 -8.90 17.47
CA PRO A 324 2.86 -7.92 16.98
C PRO A 324 2.23 -7.15 18.15
N LEU A 325 2.04 -5.85 17.95
CA LEU A 325 1.21 -5.04 18.83
C LEU A 325 -0.25 -5.40 18.60
N SER A 326 -0.95 -5.65 19.70
CA SER A 326 -2.39 -5.87 19.72
C SER A 326 -3.13 -4.57 19.44
N TYR A 327 -4.46 -4.67 19.28
CA TYR A 327 -5.35 -3.53 19.20
C TYR A 327 -5.18 -2.53 20.36
N ASP A 328 -4.80 -3.02 21.54
CA ASP A 328 -4.63 -2.20 22.74
C ASP A 328 -3.26 -1.50 22.80
N GLY A 329 -2.40 -1.67 21.80
CA GLY A 329 -1.06 -1.08 21.75
C GLY A 329 -0.01 -1.79 22.61
N TYR A 330 -0.33 -2.98 23.14
CA TYR A 330 0.58 -3.80 23.92
C TYR A 330 1.07 -5.00 23.10
N PRO A 331 2.20 -5.63 23.46
CA PRO A 331 2.61 -6.88 22.85
C PRO A 331 1.52 -7.94 22.96
N GLY A 332 1.11 -8.53 21.83
CA GLY A 332 0.22 -9.67 21.80
C GLY A 332 0.98 -10.95 22.17
N VAL A 333 0.48 -11.70 23.14
CA VAL A 333 1.10 -12.96 23.59
C VAL A 333 0.05 -14.08 23.62
N ILE A 334 0.41 -15.27 23.15
CA ILE A 334 -0.45 -16.46 23.23
C ILE A 334 0.15 -17.41 24.27
N ILE A 335 -0.61 -17.71 25.32
CA ILE A 335 -0.22 -18.68 26.35
C ILE A 335 -1.37 -19.67 26.49
N ASN A 336 -1.10 -20.97 26.34
CA ASN A 336 -2.10 -22.03 26.44
C ASN A 336 -3.34 -21.76 25.57
N ASP A 337 -3.13 -21.33 24.32
CA ASP A 337 -4.18 -20.98 23.36
C ASP A 337 -5.14 -19.88 23.83
N ILE A 338 -4.67 -19.01 24.73
CA ILE A 338 -5.34 -17.78 25.12
C ILE A 338 -4.48 -16.60 24.66
N TYR A 339 -5.09 -15.68 23.92
CA TYR A 339 -4.45 -14.44 23.50
C TYR A 339 -4.61 -13.37 24.58
N TYR A 340 -3.47 -12.85 25.04
CA TYR A 340 -3.37 -11.74 25.95
C TYR A 340 -3.04 -10.49 25.13
N SER A 341 -4.04 -9.65 24.89
CA SER A 341 -3.88 -8.41 24.12
C SER A 341 -3.10 -7.34 24.90
N ARG A 342 -3.15 -7.37 26.24
CA ARG A 342 -2.49 -6.38 27.13
C ARG A 342 -1.37 -7.02 27.94
N TYR A 343 -0.39 -7.61 27.26
CA TYR A 343 0.73 -8.21 27.97
C TYR A 343 1.67 -7.14 28.55
N THR A 344 1.81 -7.11 29.87
CA THR A 344 2.67 -6.17 30.62
C THR A 344 3.83 -6.86 31.32
N GLY A 345 4.01 -8.16 31.08
CA GLY A 345 5.12 -8.92 31.67
C GLY A 345 6.47 -8.36 31.23
N ARG A 346 7.45 -8.38 32.14
CA ARG A 346 8.82 -7.92 31.87
C ARG A 346 9.60 -8.87 30.94
N THR A 347 9.08 -10.06 30.68
CA THR A 347 9.69 -11.10 29.85
C THR A 347 8.61 -11.72 28.96
N ILE A 348 8.91 -12.09 27.71
CA ILE A 348 7.94 -12.84 26.90
C ILE A 348 8.01 -14.34 27.24
N PRO A 349 6.86 -15.03 27.40
CA PRO A 349 6.82 -16.47 27.52
C PRO A 349 7.49 -17.14 26.31
N PRO A 350 8.51 -17.98 26.49
CA PRO A 350 9.33 -18.51 25.39
C PRO A 350 8.56 -19.40 24.41
N LEU A 351 7.37 -19.89 24.80
CA LEU A 351 6.49 -20.71 23.95
C LEU A 351 5.37 -19.91 23.29
N SER A 352 5.37 -18.58 23.41
CA SER A 352 4.35 -17.76 22.78
C SER A 352 4.43 -17.89 21.26
N ARG A 353 3.35 -18.37 20.64
CA ARG A 353 3.23 -18.50 19.18
C ARG A 353 3.16 -17.15 18.47
N THR A 354 3.14 -16.03 19.19
CA THR A 354 3.22 -14.68 18.63
C THR A 354 4.66 -14.19 18.43
N LEU A 355 5.63 -14.83 19.10
CA LEU A 355 6.99 -14.34 19.18
C LEU A 355 7.82 -14.83 17.99
N THR A 356 8.50 -13.91 17.34
CA THR A 356 9.55 -14.22 16.37
C THR A 356 10.90 -13.90 17.00
N VAL A 357 11.81 -14.87 16.98
CA VAL A 357 13.15 -14.76 17.58
C VAL A 357 14.18 -15.18 16.56
N VAL A 358 15.22 -14.36 16.39
CA VAL A 358 16.36 -14.60 15.48
C VAL A 358 17.66 -14.30 16.22
N HIS A 359 18.77 -14.87 15.76
CA HIS A 359 20.09 -14.43 16.24
C HIS A 359 20.36 -12.98 15.83
N LYS A 360 21.14 -12.25 16.63
CA LYS A 360 21.39 -10.81 16.41
C LYS A 360 22.01 -10.48 15.05
N ASP A 361 22.85 -11.35 14.54
CA ASP A 361 23.50 -11.26 13.22
C ASP A 361 22.57 -11.61 12.05
N GLN A 362 21.37 -12.14 12.33
CA GLN A 362 20.40 -12.58 11.33
C GLN A 362 19.19 -11.65 11.19
N LEU A 363 19.20 -10.47 11.82
CA LEU A 363 18.08 -9.53 11.75
C LEU A 363 17.74 -9.12 10.31
N GLN A 364 18.75 -8.97 9.46
CA GLN A 364 18.62 -8.59 8.04
C GLN A 364 18.53 -9.80 7.10
N ALA A 365 18.26 -11.00 7.62
CA ALA A 365 18.12 -12.18 6.78
C ALA A 365 17.09 -11.92 5.65
N PRO A 366 17.39 -12.29 4.38
CA PRO A 366 16.46 -12.09 3.26
C PRO A 366 15.12 -12.80 3.45
N ARG A 367 15.02 -13.78 4.35
CA ARG A 367 13.75 -14.40 4.74
C ARG A 367 13.82 -14.78 6.22
N VAL A 368 13.21 -13.96 7.07
CA VAL A 368 13.16 -14.16 8.53
C VAL A 368 12.61 -15.52 8.90
N ALA A 369 11.53 -15.97 8.27
CA ALA A 369 10.90 -17.27 8.58
C ALA A 369 11.89 -18.46 8.50
N GLY A 370 12.92 -18.37 7.64
CA GLY A 370 13.92 -19.42 7.49
C GLY A 370 15.03 -19.43 8.55
N VAL A 371 15.20 -18.33 9.29
CA VAL A 371 16.22 -18.18 10.35
C VAL A 371 15.60 -18.06 11.74
N ALA A 372 14.28 -17.89 11.82
CA ALA A 372 13.56 -17.79 13.08
C ALA A 372 13.62 -19.11 13.85
N LEU A 373 13.84 -19.01 15.16
CA LEU A 373 13.92 -20.18 16.03
C LEU A 373 12.60 -20.97 16.03
N SER A 374 12.73 -22.29 15.94
CA SER A 374 11.61 -23.22 16.14
C SER A 374 11.18 -23.26 17.61
N PRO A 375 9.99 -23.78 17.93
CA PRO A 375 9.57 -23.97 19.32
C PRO A 375 10.57 -24.78 20.16
N SER A 376 11.19 -25.82 19.58
CA SER A 376 12.24 -26.60 20.24
C SER A 376 13.52 -25.79 20.43
N GLY A 377 13.90 -24.95 19.45
CA GLY A 377 15.00 -24.01 19.59
C GLY A 377 14.78 -23.00 20.70
N LEU A 378 13.56 -22.48 20.86
CA LEU A 378 13.17 -21.59 21.96
C LEU A 378 13.25 -22.28 23.33
N GLN A 379 12.84 -23.55 23.42
CA GLN A 379 12.97 -24.36 24.64
C GLN A 379 14.42 -24.64 25.02
N GLN A 380 15.29 -24.92 24.04
CA GLN A 380 16.73 -25.15 24.26
C GLN A 380 17.47 -23.87 24.60
N ALA A 381 17.07 -22.76 23.98
CA ALA A 381 17.56 -21.45 24.36
C ALA A 381 17.14 -21.07 25.78
N GLY A 382 16.06 -21.71 26.31
CA GLY A 382 15.82 -22.14 27.70
C GLY A 382 15.72 -21.08 28.80
N GLN A 383 16.34 -19.92 28.60
CA GLN A 383 16.61 -18.89 29.57
C GLN A 383 16.75 -17.51 28.92
N ILE A 384 16.35 -17.33 27.64
CA ILE A 384 16.38 -16.00 27.02
C ILE A 384 15.37 -15.11 27.75
N THR A 385 15.88 -14.38 28.74
CA THR A 385 15.16 -13.30 29.40
C THR A 385 15.13 -12.16 28.39
N LEU A 386 14.11 -12.19 27.54
CA LEU A 386 13.85 -11.14 26.57
C LEU A 386 13.31 -9.92 27.31
N THR A 387 14.09 -8.85 27.34
CA THR A 387 13.69 -7.60 28.00
C THR A 387 13.14 -6.64 26.95
N PRO A 388 12.09 -5.86 27.24
CA PRO A 388 11.65 -4.78 26.36
C PRO A 388 12.83 -3.87 26.02
N GLN A 389 13.04 -3.59 24.73
CA GLN A 389 14.10 -2.66 24.29
C GLN A 389 13.55 -1.71 23.23
N ARG A 390 14.15 -0.51 23.12
CA ARG A 390 14.05 0.32 21.92
C ARG A 390 14.59 -0.44 20.70
N GLN A 391 14.11 -0.06 19.52
CA GLN A 391 14.45 -0.71 18.25
C GLN A 391 15.97 -0.91 18.09
N PRO A 392 16.42 -1.98 17.39
CA PRO A 392 17.83 -2.17 17.10
C PRO A 392 18.43 -0.95 16.40
N LEU A 393 19.73 -0.70 16.59
CA LEU A 393 20.41 0.41 15.94
C LEU A 393 20.40 0.27 14.41
N ARG A 394 20.58 1.40 13.72
CA ARG A 394 20.76 1.44 12.26
C ARG A 394 21.84 0.42 11.84
N PRO A 395 21.58 -0.43 10.83
CA PRO A 395 22.58 -1.34 10.34
C PRO A 395 23.70 -0.58 9.59
N SER A 396 24.92 -1.10 9.65
CA SER A 396 25.97 -0.73 8.70
C SER A 396 25.49 -1.10 7.29
N SER A 397 25.63 -0.20 6.32
CA SER A 397 25.15 -0.37 4.94
C SER A 397 25.48 -1.77 4.40
N ALA A 398 24.43 -2.49 3.99
CA ALA A 398 24.53 -3.90 3.61
C ALA A 398 24.48 -4.05 2.08
N GLY A 399 25.50 -4.71 1.53
CA GLY A 399 25.44 -5.53 0.30
C GLY A 399 25.13 -4.83 -1.02
N ARG A 400 26.18 -4.39 -1.72
CA ARG A 400 26.15 -4.02 -3.15
C ARG A 400 25.94 -5.26 -4.01
N MET A 401 24.99 -5.22 -4.96
CA MET A 401 24.82 -6.29 -5.93
C MET A 401 25.47 -5.91 -7.27
N ASP A 402 26.46 -6.67 -7.71
CA ASP A 402 27.04 -6.55 -9.06
C ASP A 402 26.25 -7.43 -10.03
N SER A 403 25.03 -7.03 -10.39
CA SER A 403 24.33 -7.64 -11.53
C SER A 403 24.70 -6.93 -12.83
N THR A 404 25.11 -7.69 -13.86
CA THR A 404 25.38 -7.15 -15.19
C THR A 404 24.13 -6.51 -15.81
N SER A 405 22.93 -7.02 -15.51
CA SER A 405 21.66 -6.47 -16.02
C SER A 405 21.30 -5.13 -15.39
N GLY A 406 21.37 -5.02 -14.05
CA GLY A 406 21.11 -3.74 -13.37
C GLY A 406 22.16 -2.67 -13.71
N SER A 407 23.41 -3.11 -13.90
CA SER A 407 24.49 -2.25 -14.40
C SER A 407 24.18 -1.65 -15.77
N ARG A 408 23.49 -2.37 -16.67
CA ARG A 408 23.11 -1.80 -17.98
C ARG A 408 22.08 -0.68 -17.87
N ILE A 409 21.25 -0.65 -16.84
CA ILE A 409 20.26 0.41 -16.65
C ILE A 409 20.89 1.61 -15.94
N PHE A 410 21.70 1.35 -14.90
CA PHE A 410 22.22 2.41 -14.03
C PHE A 410 23.62 2.90 -14.39
N LEU A 411 24.42 2.12 -15.13
CA LEU A 411 25.79 2.48 -15.56
C LEU A 411 25.89 2.77 -17.06
N LYS A 412 24.80 2.67 -17.84
CA LYS A 412 24.80 3.15 -19.24
C LYS A 412 24.95 4.67 -19.36
N ASP A 413 24.94 5.40 -18.24
CA ASP A 413 25.28 6.81 -18.20
C ASP A 413 26.81 6.96 -18.37
N GLY A 414 27.26 6.83 -19.61
CA GLY A 414 28.49 7.42 -20.10
C GLY A 414 28.39 8.95 -20.12
N MET A 415 28.14 9.55 -18.95
CA MET A 415 28.37 10.96 -18.68
C MET A 415 29.13 11.06 -17.36
N SER A 416 30.44 10.87 -17.48
CA SER A 416 31.42 11.46 -16.58
C SER A 416 31.26 12.98 -16.67
N GLY A 417 30.40 13.53 -15.82
CA GLY A 417 30.24 14.95 -15.64
C GLY A 417 29.74 15.18 -14.24
N SER A 418 30.56 15.85 -13.42
CA SER A 418 30.12 16.58 -12.24
C SER A 418 29.12 17.67 -12.70
N GLU A 419 27.92 17.28 -13.12
CA GLU A 419 26.82 18.22 -13.25
C GLU A 419 26.28 18.45 -11.86
N ARG A 420 26.69 19.60 -11.32
CA ARG A 420 25.96 20.26 -10.25
C ARG A 420 24.48 20.12 -10.57
N MET A 421 23.73 19.75 -9.54
CA MET A 421 22.29 19.82 -9.39
C MET A 421 21.72 21.10 -10.02
N ASN A 422 21.60 21.11 -11.35
CA ASN A 422 20.79 22.06 -12.06
C ASN A 422 19.39 21.51 -11.90
N THR A 423 18.75 21.95 -10.82
CA THR A 423 17.30 22.12 -10.79
C THR A 423 16.89 22.58 -12.20
N PRO A 424 15.96 21.89 -12.88
CA PRO A 424 15.30 22.51 -14.03
C PRO A 424 14.90 23.89 -13.56
N ALA A 425 15.24 24.93 -14.32
CA ALA A 425 14.79 26.28 -14.02
C ALA A 425 13.32 26.16 -13.64
N LYS A 426 12.92 26.69 -12.48
CA LYS A 426 11.51 26.82 -12.13
C LYS A 426 10.84 27.53 -13.30
N LEU A 427 10.29 26.77 -14.24
CA LEU A 427 9.36 27.26 -15.23
C LEU A 427 8.15 27.60 -14.37
N ARG A 428 8.13 28.84 -13.91
CA ARG A 428 6.97 29.40 -13.25
C ARG A 428 5.83 29.22 -14.25
N PRO A 429 4.71 28.59 -13.86
CA PRO A 429 3.49 28.71 -14.61
C PRO A 429 3.29 30.19 -14.93
N ALA A 430 2.93 30.51 -16.17
CA ALA A 430 2.62 31.87 -16.55
C ALA A 430 1.41 32.34 -15.72
N ASP A 431 1.67 32.96 -14.58
CA ASP A 431 0.73 33.82 -13.86
C ASP A 431 0.50 35.08 -14.73
N ARG A 432 -0.21 34.90 -15.85
CA ARG A 432 -0.81 36.00 -16.60
C ARG A 432 -2.28 35.72 -16.79
N ALA A 433 -3.04 36.31 -15.87
CA ALA A 433 -4.40 36.81 -16.02
C ALA A 433 -5.03 36.51 -17.39
N MET A 434 -5.59 35.30 -17.53
CA MET A 434 -6.62 35.07 -18.52
C MET A 434 -7.91 35.60 -17.92
N GLU A 435 -8.28 36.79 -18.39
CA GLU A 435 -9.56 37.44 -18.16
C GLU A 435 -10.69 36.39 -18.14
N ARG A 436 -11.40 36.32 -17.01
CA ARG A 436 -12.59 35.50 -16.83
C ARG A 436 -13.66 35.94 -17.84
N ARG A 437 -13.64 35.39 -19.06
CA ARG A 437 -14.86 35.33 -19.87
C ARG A 437 -15.73 34.23 -19.28
N ASN A 438 -16.72 34.65 -18.50
CA ASN A 438 -17.83 33.84 -18.03
C ASN A 438 -18.47 33.10 -19.21
N ILE A 439 -18.06 31.86 -19.45
CA ILE A 439 -18.85 30.92 -20.23
C ILE A 439 -19.82 30.28 -19.24
N GLN A 440 -21.04 30.82 -19.19
CA GLN A 440 -22.18 30.18 -18.56
C GLN A 440 -22.34 28.78 -19.17
N ARG A 441 -21.92 27.75 -18.43
CA ARG A 441 -22.28 26.35 -18.71
C ARG A 441 -23.81 26.23 -18.62
N ARG A 442 -24.49 26.25 -19.75
CA ARG A 442 -25.87 25.75 -19.88
C ARG A 442 -25.80 24.23 -19.97
N TYR A 443 -26.19 23.55 -18.91
CA TYR A 443 -26.61 22.15 -18.99
C TYR A 443 -28.01 22.10 -19.65
N PRO A 444 -28.28 21.21 -20.62
CA PRO A 444 -29.64 20.91 -21.01
C PRO A 444 -30.27 20.04 -19.92
N SER A 445 -31.26 20.58 -19.20
CA SER A 445 -32.06 19.78 -18.27
C SER A 445 -32.99 18.86 -19.05
N SER A 446 -33.00 17.59 -18.64
CA SER A 446 -33.91 16.56 -19.11
C SER A 446 -35.37 16.98 -18.95
N SER A 447 -36.14 16.67 -19.98
CA SER A 447 -37.58 16.87 -20.08
C SER A 447 -38.32 16.06 -19.02
N SER A 448 -38.99 16.75 -18.10
CA SER A 448 -40.11 16.18 -17.37
C SER A 448 -41.36 17.00 -17.69
N ILE A 449 -42.34 16.29 -18.24
CA ILE A 449 -43.67 16.75 -18.57
C ILE A 449 -44.37 17.18 -17.27
N ARG A 450 -44.84 18.44 -17.20
CA ARG A 450 -45.83 18.86 -16.20
C ARG A 450 -47.05 19.45 -16.89
N SER A 451 -48.17 18.77 -16.69
CA SER A 451 -49.51 19.27 -16.95
C SER A 451 -49.84 20.44 -16.02
N ARG A 452 -50.49 21.45 -16.61
CA ARG A 452 -51.07 22.66 -16.01
C ARG A 452 -51.89 22.40 -14.73
N MET A 453 -51.81 23.31 -13.75
CA MET A 453 -52.94 24.19 -13.39
C MET A 453 -52.55 25.31 -12.40
N ARG A 454 -53.33 26.40 -12.54
CA ARG A 454 -53.37 27.76 -11.94
C ARG A 454 -53.01 27.85 -10.45
N ASP A 455 -52.18 28.80 -10.02
CA ASP A 455 -52.36 30.26 -9.91
C ASP A 455 -53.31 30.67 -8.78
N THR A 456 -52.74 31.17 -7.67
CA THR A 456 -53.18 32.37 -6.93
C THR A 456 -52.23 32.68 -5.77
N GLY A 457 -51.60 33.85 -5.83
CA GLY A 457 -51.78 34.88 -4.79
C GLY A 457 -50.97 34.83 -3.49
N ARG A 458 -50.04 35.80 -3.41
CA ARG A 458 -50.00 36.87 -2.37
C ARG A 458 -49.15 36.64 -1.11
N SER A 459 -48.15 37.52 -0.98
CA SER A 459 -47.66 38.25 0.23
C SER A 459 -47.26 37.41 1.46
N GLY A 460 -46.15 37.61 2.15
CA GLY A 460 -45.19 38.70 2.23
C GLY A 460 -44.59 38.65 3.64
N SER A 461 -43.33 39.11 3.76
CA SER A 461 -42.64 39.51 5.00
C SER A 461 -42.34 38.43 6.06
N THR A 462 -41.39 38.57 7.00
CA THR A 462 -40.08 39.24 7.14
C THR A 462 -39.64 38.85 8.56
N LEU A 463 -38.37 38.42 8.72
CA LEU A 463 -37.52 38.47 9.93
C LEU A 463 -37.89 37.74 11.25
N GLY A 464 -36.81 37.31 11.92
CA GLY A 464 -36.69 37.33 13.39
C GLY A 464 -36.86 35.96 14.06
N GLN A 465 -35.87 35.07 14.08
CA GLN A 465 -34.75 35.03 15.03
C GLN A 465 -35.19 34.79 16.50
N ILE A 466 -34.49 33.83 17.15
CA ILE A 466 -34.12 33.74 18.59
C ILE A 466 -34.73 32.57 19.42
N TYR A 467 -33.82 31.60 19.69
CA TYR A 467 -33.48 30.92 20.94
C TYR A 467 -34.48 30.05 21.74
N SER A 468 -34.07 28.78 21.89
CA SER A 468 -33.70 28.11 23.17
C SER A 468 -34.60 27.04 23.79
N ARG A 469 -33.87 26.08 24.39
CA ARG A 469 -34.18 25.16 25.52
C ARG A 469 -34.92 23.85 25.24
N ILE A 470 -34.09 22.80 25.21
CA ILE A 470 -34.02 21.70 26.19
C ILE A 470 -35.24 21.54 27.11
N GLY A 471 -35.89 20.37 27.05
CA GLY A 471 -36.81 19.92 28.08
C GLY A 471 -37.43 18.56 27.76
N LYS A 472 -36.90 17.52 28.44
CA LYS A 472 -37.38 16.13 28.43
C LYS A 472 -38.89 16.02 28.69
N SER A 473 -39.55 15.07 28.02
CA SER A 473 -40.60 14.28 28.67
C SER A 473 -40.62 12.87 28.11
N SER A 474 -40.70 11.92 29.03
CA SER A 474 -40.87 10.49 28.81
C SER A 474 -42.35 10.14 28.72
N SER A 475 -42.63 9.09 27.95
CA SER A 475 -43.47 7.93 28.33
C SER A 475 -44.60 7.54 27.35
N VAL A 476 -44.69 6.21 27.18
CA VAL A 476 -45.87 5.37 26.89
C VAL A 476 -46.22 5.07 25.42
N SER A 477 -45.70 3.89 25.01
CA SER A 477 -46.32 2.77 24.27
C SER A 477 -47.25 3.00 23.06
N LYS A 478 -46.91 2.34 21.94
CA LYS A 478 -47.83 1.49 21.16
C LYS A 478 -47.02 0.58 20.23
N ALA A 479 -47.27 -0.72 20.32
CA ALA A 479 -46.74 -1.75 19.43
C ALA A 479 -47.37 -1.65 18.02
N PRO A 480 -46.72 -2.22 16.99
CA PRO A 480 -47.44 -2.74 15.84
C PRO A 480 -47.18 -4.23 15.58
N ALA A 481 -48.20 -4.82 14.97
CA ALA A 481 -48.44 -6.24 14.77
C ALA A 481 -47.54 -6.91 13.70
N SER A 482 -47.38 -8.22 13.85
CA SER A 482 -46.78 -9.15 12.89
C SER A 482 -47.64 -9.36 11.64
N PRO A 483 -47.03 -9.69 10.49
CA PRO A 483 -47.72 -10.40 9.43
C PRO A 483 -47.13 -11.81 9.16
N SER A 484 -48.03 -12.79 9.33
CA SER A 484 -48.27 -14.03 8.58
C SER A 484 -47.15 -14.70 7.78
N GLN A 485 -46.89 -15.95 8.16
CA GLN A 485 -46.20 -17.00 7.41
C GLN A 485 -46.93 -17.39 6.11
N ARG A 486 -46.16 -17.62 5.04
CA ARG A 486 -46.61 -18.35 3.84
C ARG A 486 -45.64 -19.49 3.54
N LYS A 487 -46.15 -20.72 3.61
CA LYS A 487 -45.45 -22.00 3.34
C LYS A 487 -45.27 -22.23 1.83
N ILE A 488 -44.11 -22.74 1.41
CA ILE A 488 -43.87 -23.44 0.13
C ILE A 488 -42.90 -24.62 0.42
N PRO A 489 -43.04 -25.79 -0.25
CA PRO A 489 -42.88 -27.10 0.39
C PRO A 489 -41.52 -27.78 0.19
N THR A 490 -41.21 -28.65 1.14
CA THR A 490 -40.09 -29.60 1.18
C THR A 490 -40.23 -30.69 0.13
N ARG A 491 -39.23 -30.86 -0.74
CA ARG A 491 -39.13 -31.98 -1.68
C ARG A 491 -38.03 -32.92 -1.20
N SER A 492 -38.44 -34.12 -0.78
CA SER A 492 -37.60 -35.25 -0.42
C SER A 492 -36.93 -35.85 -1.66
N ILE A 493 -35.61 -36.06 -1.61
CA ILE A 493 -34.89 -36.91 -2.57
C ILE A 493 -34.06 -37.93 -1.77
N THR A 494 -34.42 -39.19 -1.95
CA THR A 494 -33.72 -40.40 -1.52
C THR A 494 -32.37 -40.59 -2.24
N PRO A 495 -31.38 -41.25 -1.61
CA PRO A 495 -30.06 -41.46 -2.20
C PRO A 495 -30.10 -42.61 -3.22
N ARG A 496 -29.46 -42.42 -4.38
CA ARG A 496 -29.29 -43.47 -5.41
C ARG A 496 -27.83 -43.90 -5.46
N SER A 497 -27.61 -45.19 -5.20
CA SER A 497 -26.33 -45.89 -5.31
C SER A 497 -26.04 -46.30 -6.76
N SER A 498 -24.81 -46.06 -7.23
CA SER A 498 -24.07 -46.80 -8.28
C SER A 498 -22.88 -45.93 -8.72
N SER A 499 -21.69 -46.37 -9.09
CA SER A 499 -20.95 -47.64 -9.09
C SER A 499 -19.54 -47.23 -9.57
N ARG A 500 -18.48 -47.82 -8.98
CA ARG A 500 -17.09 -47.72 -9.47
C ARG A 500 -16.99 -48.16 -10.94
N PRO A 501 -15.93 -47.71 -11.64
CA PRO A 501 -14.88 -48.67 -11.95
C PRO A 501 -13.47 -48.20 -11.59
N SER A 502 -12.61 -49.19 -11.41
CA SER A 502 -11.25 -49.17 -10.92
C SER A 502 -10.19 -49.25 -12.04
N SER A 503 -9.01 -48.73 -11.71
CA SER A 503 -7.65 -49.19 -12.06
C SER A 503 -7.12 -49.12 -13.50
N MET A 504 -5.98 -48.45 -13.66
CA MET A 504 -4.76 -48.89 -14.36
C MET A 504 -3.60 -48.03 -13.79
N ARG A 505 -2.74 -48.51 -12.88
CA ARG A 505 -1.64 -49.50 -12.96
C ARG A 505 -0.42 -48.97 -13.74
N ALA A 506 0.62 -48.61 -12.97
CA ALA A 506 2.00 -48.41 -13.40
C ALA A 506 2.65 -49.71 -13.89
N PRO A 507 3.79 -49.62 -14.62
CA PRO A 507 4.77 -50.69 -14.64
C PRO A 507 6.07 -50.29 -13.94
N SER A 508 6.59 -51.25 -13.18
CA SER A 508 7.85 -51.24 -12.48
C SER A 508 8.91 -52.06 -13.22
N ARG A 509 10.17 -51.57 -13.16
CA ARG A 509 11.45 -52.31 -13.07
C ARG A 509 11.93 -53.18 -14.24
N SER A 510 13.19 -52.94 -14.64
CA SER A 510 14.27 -53.95 -14.49
C SER A 510 15.68 -53.33 -14.52
N SER A 511 16.54 -53.94 -13.72
CA SER A 511 17.96 -53.75 -13.45
C SER A 511 18.91 -54.14 -14.59
N SER A 512 20.11 -53.54 -14.64
CA SER A 512 21.36 -54.28 -14.89
C SER A 512 22.62 -53.49 -14.50
N SER A 513 23.50 -54.13 -13.73
CA SER A 513 24.88 -53.74 -13.46
C SER A 513 25.78 -53.92 -14.69
N THR A 514 26.83 -53.10 -14.88
CA THR A 514 28.25 -53.55 -14.99
C THR A 514 29.28 -52.42 -15.22
N LYS A 515 30.37 -52.50 -14.43
CA LYS A 515 31.81 -52.27 -14.70
C LYS A 515 32.36 -50.98 -15.38
N LYS A 516 33.24 -50.33 -14.59
CA LYS A 516 34.65 -49.93 -14.87
C LYS A 516 35.05 -49.69 -16.34
N VAL A 517 35.57 -48.49 -16.63
CA VAL A 517 36.93 -48.27 -17.22
C VAL A 517 37.49 -46.91 -16.78
N ARG A 518 38.78 -46.92 -16.47
CA ARG A 518 39.71 -45.87 -16.04
C ARG A 518 40.43 -45.30 -17.27
N LYS A 519 40.69 -43.98 -17.32
CA LYS A 519 41.76 -43.25 -18.03
C LYS A 519 41.43 -41.75 -17.86
N LYS A 520 42.29 -40.84 -17.45
CA LYS A 520 43.74 -40.84 -17.25
C LYS A 520 44.06 -39.79 -16.19
#